data_AF-A0A433Q218-F1
#
_entry.id   AF-A0A433Q218-F1
#
_cell.length_a   1.000
_cell.length_b   1.000
_cell.length_c   1.000
_cell.angle_alpha   90.00
_cell.angle_beta   90.00
_cell.angle_gamma   90.00
#
_symmetry.space_group_name_H-M   'P 1'
#
loop_
_entity.id
_entity.type
_entity.pdbx_description
1 polymer ?
#
loop_
_entity_poly.entity_id
_entity_poly.type
_entity_poly.pdbx_seq_one_letter_code
_entity_poly.pdbx_strand_id
1 'polypeptide(L)'
;SATGLFRLAFTEAILDYFTFEASKWKTISGGLSRFPQAFLPHLEGDIKFNSSVQALEEIEGKVKVTYVDVINDRMFPALTSENTKEDIFNHVIVTCPLGVVRRWRLPKFNYLKTTAIRTLNYNNSAKIFLQFKRRFWEDIDIKGGVSSADLKIRTVVYPSYGLESNDKSVLLASYTWANDAARWGENTDEDVVELALRDLETLHGRNVVRDNFIGNNAVHYWSTDPISGGGAFALFEPGQFTSWLPALVIPDHNIHFAGEHTDVHHAWIVGALNSAIYSFKNIMYKEGMEEELLSLTRIVWRILRNSLVRIRYVPRNKNCKIYKREKNLRVLEQGLTKFYWFQLDHRRRGVATIYTLCV
;
A
#
# COMPACT_ATOMS: atom_id res chain seq x y z
N SER A 1 10.74 -10.23 -10.52
CA SER A 1 11.05 -11.15 -9.42
C SER A 1 9.77 -11.62 -8.74
N ALA A 2 8.97 -12.49 -9.38
CA ALA A 2 7.66 -12.82 -8.82
C ALA A 2 7.02 -14.09 -9.45
N THR A 3 7.65 -15.25 -9.26
CA THR A 3 7.09 -16.52 -9.76
C THR A 3 5.68 -16.74 -9.21
N GLY A 4 4.74 -17.04 -10.09
CA GLY A 4 3.36 -17.36 -9.74
C GLY A 4 2.38 -16.18 -9.79
N LEU A 5 2.79 -14.95 -10.13
CA LEU A 5 1.86 -13.81 -10.20
C LEU A 5 0.79 -13.91 -11.30
N PHE A 6 1.09 -14.56 -12.43
CA PHE A 6 0.14 -14.64 -13.55
C PHE A 6 -1.09 -15.52 -13.28
N ARG A 7 -1.18 -16.14 -12.10
CA ARG A 7 -2.40 -16.81 -11.62
C ARG A 7 -3.39 -15.85 -10.94
N LEU A 8 -2.93 -14.65 -10.56
CA LEU A 8 -3.73 -13.63 -9.89
C LEU A 8 -4.61 -12.87 -10.90
N ALA A 9 -5.33 -11.85 -10.46
CA ALA A 9 -6.21 -11.11 -11.34
C ALA A 9 -5.44 -10.47 -12.50
N PHE A 10 -5.93 -10.68 -13.72
CA PHE A 10 -5.39 -10.03 -14.91
C PHE A 10 -5.37 -8.50 -14.79
N THR A 11 -6.36 -7.93 -14.10
CA THR A 11 -6.43 -6.49 -13.81
C THR A 11 -5.22 -6.01 -13.00
N GLU A 12 -4.71 -6.78 -12.04
CA GLU A 12 -3.50 -6.41 -11.30
C GLU A 12 -2.30 -6.30 -12.23
N ALA A 13 -2.12 -7.28 -13.13
CA ALA A 13 -1.01 -7.25 -14.09
C ALA A 13 -1.06 -6.02 -15.00
N ILE A 14 -2.26 -5.57 -15.39
CA ILE A 14 -2.44 -4.33 -16.16
C ILE A 14 -2.07 -3.09 -15.31
N LEU A 15 -2.55 -3.03 -14.06
CA LEU A 15 -2.29 -1.89 -13.17
C LEU A 15 -0.80 -1.77 -12.80
N ASP A 16 -0.14 -2.89 -12.53
CA ASP A 16 1.30 -2.97 -12.34
C ASP A 16 2.03 -2.46 -13.58
N TYR A 17 1.66 -2.94 -14.77
CA TYR A 17 2.27 -2.50 -16.03
C TYR A 17 2.20 -0.98 -16.18
N PHE A 18 1.00 -0.38 -16.03
CA PHE A 18 0.84 1.07 -16.14
C PHE A 18 1.64 1.84 -15.09
N THR A 19 1.77 1.30 -13.88
CA THR A 19 2.50 1.98 -12.82
C THR A 19 4.01 1.94 -13.07
N PHE A 20 4.53 0.80 -13.52
CA PHE A 20 5.95 0.65 -13.84
C PHE A 20 6.38 1.32 -15.16
N GLU A 21 5.44 1.66 -16.05
CA GLU A 21 5.70 2.49 -17.25
C GLU A 21 5.98 3.97 -16.96
N ALA A 22 5.90 4.42 -15.70
CA ALA A 22 6.20 5.80 -15.35
C ALA A 22 7.61 6.23 -15.80
N SER A 23 7.69 7.36 -16.51
CA SER A 23 8.94 7.85 -17.12
C SER A 23 9.92 8.51 -16.16
N LYS A 24 9.46 8.89 -14.95
CA LYS A 24 10.28 9.56 -13.94
C LYS A 24 9.96 9.02 -12.56
N TRP A 25 11.01 8.61 -11.86
CA TRP A 25 10.93 8.10 -10.49
C TRP A 25 11.66 9.05 -9.54
N LYS A 26 11.14 9.14 -8.32
CA LYS A 26 11.78 9.88 -7.22
C LYS A 26 11.77 9.02 -5.97
N THR A 27 12.78 9.26 -5.13
CA THR A 27 12.83 8.76 -3.76
C THR A 27 13.03 9.93 -2.81
N ILE A 28 12.81 9.72 -1.53
CA ILE A 28 13.01 10.73 -0.49
C ILE A 28 14.45 10.63 0.01
N SER A 29 15.18 11.74 -0.12
CA SER A 29 16.54 11.84 0.43
C SER A 29 16.51 11.64 1.95
N GLY A 30 17.41 10.79 2.46
CA GLY A 30 17.45 10.38 3.87
C GLY A 30 16.46 9.26 4.23
N GLY A 31 15.77 8.67 3.26
CA GLY A 31 14.93 7.48 3.46
C GLY A 31 13.43 7.78 3.51
N LEU A 32 12.63 6.77 3.17
CA LEU A 32 11.17 6.87 3.06
C LEU A 32 10.48 7.07 4.41
N SER A 33 11.12 6.69 5.53
CA SER A 33 10.62 6.90 6.90
C SER A 33 10.39 8.37 7.24
N ARG A 34 11.07 9.29 6.54
CA ARG A 34 10.88 10.74 6.70
C ARG A 34 9.49 11.20 6.27
N PHE A 35 8.83 10.47 5.38
CA PHE A 35 7.47 10.78 4.95
C PHE A 35 6.46 10.68 6.09
N PRO A 36 6.26 9.53 6.76
CA PRO A 36 5.37 9.45 7.91
C PRO A 36 5.87 10.30 9.09
N GLN A 37 7.19 10.42 9.31
CA GLN A 37 7.73 11.26 10.39
C GLN A 37 7.40 12.74 10.24
N ALA A 38 7.22 13.25 9.02
CA ALA A 38 6.85 14.65 8.80
C ALA A 38 5.47 15.00 9.36
N PHE A 39 4.59 14.01 9.57
CA PHE A 39 3.28 14.21 10.17
C PHE A 39 3.31 14.22 11.71
N LEU A 40 4.34 13.60 12.33
CA LEU A 40 4.40 13.43 13.78
C LEU A 40 4.23 14.74 14.57
N PRO A 41 4.90 15.87 14.25
CA PRO A 41 4.73 17.10 15.02
C PRO A 41 3.30 17.63 15.08
N HIS A 42 2.43 17.21 14.16
CA HIS A 42 1.03 17.63 14.08
C HIS A 42 0.06 16.63 14.72
N LEU A 43 0.50 15.40 15.00
CA LEU A 43 -0.36 14.27 15.41
C LEU A 43 0.13 13.55 16.66
N GLU A 44 1.34 13.82 17.15
CA GLU A 44 1.97 13.06 18.23
C GLU A 44 1.12 13.02 19.51
N GLY A 45 0.42 14.12 19.83
CA GLY A 45 -0.51 14.17 20.96
C GLY A 45 -1.75 13.28 20.83
N ASP A 46 -2.09 12.86 19.60
CA ASP A 46 -3.25 12.04 19.28
C ASP A 46 -2.90 10.56 19.02
N ILE A 47 -1.59 10.21 19.00
CA ILE A 47 -1.14 8.85 18.70
C ILE A 47 -0.91 8.06 20.00
N LYS A 48 -1.65 6.97 20.16
CA LYS A 48 -1.38 5.95 21.19
C LYS A 48 -0.46 4.86 20.63
N PHE A 49 0.85 4.99 20.83
CA PHE A 49 1.81 3.95 20.47
C PHE A 49 1.64 2.70 21.36
N ASN A 50 2.18 1.57 20.91
CA ASN A 50 2.15 0.28 21.62
C ASN A 50 0.75 -0.15 22.05
N SER A 51 -0.28 0.19 21.27
CA SER A 51 -1.67 -0.14 21.55
C SER A 51 -2.20 -1.09 20.48
N SER A 52 -2.38 -2.37 20.81
CA SER A 52 -2.89 -3.37 19.88
C SER A 52 -4.39 -3.55 20.07
N VAL A 53 -5.17 -3.20 19.05
CA VAL A 53 -6.61 -3.46 19.00
C VAL A 53 -6.88 -4.97 19.06
N GLN A 54 -7.89 -5.34 19.83
CA GLN A 54 -8.31 -6.72 20.07
C GLN A 54 -9.77 -6.94 19.66
N ALA A 55 -10.62 -5.92 19.77
CA ALA A 55 -12.02 -6.01 19.38
C ALA A 55 -12.60 -4.70 18.87
N LEU A 56 -13.59 -4.84 17.99
CA LEU A 56 -14.51 -3.77 17.59
C LEU A 56 -15.94 -4.25 17.91
N GLU A 57 -16.73 -3.38 18.52
CA GLU A 57 -18.13 -3.65 18.87
C GLU A 57 -19.00 -2.46 18.49
N GLU A 58 -20.15 -2.71 17.87
CA GLU A 58 -21.17 -1.68 17.67
C GLU A 58 -22.01 -1.55 18.94
N ILE A 59 -22.19 -0.32 19.42
CA ILE A 59 -22.95 0.00 20.63
C ILE A 59 -23.74 1.29 20.36
N GLU A 60 -25.05 1.18 20.20
CA GLU A 60 -25.98 2.31 20.10
C GLU A 60 -25.60 3.35 19.02
N GLY A 61 -25.21 2.88 17.84
CA GLY A 61 -24.76 3.73 16.73
C GLY A 61 -23.34 4.27 16.87
N LYS A 62 -22.59 3.83 17.89
CA LYS A 62 -21.16 4.12 18.09
C LYS A 62 -20.34 2.84 17.97
N VAL A 63 -19.02 2.99 17.97
CA VAL A 63 -18.07 1.89 17.90
C VAL A 63 -17.20 1.91 19.16
N LYS A 64 -17.23 0.82 19.91
CA LYS A 64 -16.29 0.55 21.00
C LYS A 64 -15.06 -0.16 20.45
N VAL A 65 -13.89 0.35 20.79
CA VAL A 65 -12.58 -0.23 20.45
C VAL A 65 -11.96 -0.76 21.72
N THR A 66 -11.72 -2.07 21.78
CA THR A 66 -10.98 -2.70 22.87
C THR A 66 -9.54 -2.93 22.42
N TYR A 67 -8.57 -2.52 23.24
CA TYR A 67 -7.14 -2.66 22.95
C TYR A 67 -6.34 -2.96 24.21
N VAL A 68 -5.10 -3.38 24.03
CA VAL A 68 -4.14 -3.71 25.09
C VAL A 68 -2.80 -3.06 24.80
N ASP A 69 -2.01 -2.84 25.84
CA ASP A 69 -0.63 -2.41 25.67
C ASP A 69 0.24 -3.57 25.16
N VAL A 70 1.09 -3.27 24.17
CA VAL A 70 2.09 -4.21 23.65
C VAL A 70 3.30 -4.19 24.57
N ILE A 71 3.58 -5.32 25.20
CA ILE A 71 4.72 -5.51 26.11
C ILE A 71 5.56 -6.67 25.57
N ASN A 72 6.87 -6.46 25.43
CA ASN A 72 7.82 -7.46 24.88
C ASN A 72 7.35 -8.02 23.52
N ASP A 73 6.92 -7.12 22.61
CA ASP A 73 6.41 -7.45 21.27
C ASP A 73 5.20 -8.40 21.23
N ARG A 74 4.55 -8.62 22.39
CA ARG A 74 3.38 -9.48 22.49
C ARG A 74 2.09 -8.72 22.17
N MET A 75 1.62 -8.85 20.93
CA MET A 75 0.41 -8.16 20.46
C MET A 75 -0.92 -8.79 20.91
N PHE A 76 -0.92 -10.09 21.25
CA PHE A 76 -2.13 -10.86 21.60
C PHE A 76 -1.94 -11.58 22.95
N PRO A 77 -1.95 -10.85 24.07
CA PRO A 77 -1.99 -11.45 25.40
C PRO A 77 -3.36 -12.08 25.70
N ALA A 78 -3.44 -12.89 26.76
CA ALA A 78 -4.72 -13.27 27.32
C ALA A 78 -5.46 -11.99 27.80
N LEU A 79 -6.73 -11.84 27.44
CA LEU A 79 -7.51 -10.66 27.81
C LEU A 79 -8.04 -10.82 29.23
N THR A 80 -7.77 -9.84 30.08
CA THR A 80 -8.29 -9.75 31.45
C THR A 80 -8.78 -8.32 31.72
N SER A 81 -9.66 -8.16 32.70
CA SER A 81 -10.21 -6.85 33.04
C SER A 81 -9.14 -5.81 33.40
N GLU A 82 -7.97 -6.24 33.85
CA GLU A 82 -6.85 -5.38 34.26
C GLU A 82 -5.99 -4.90 33.09
N ASN A 83 -5.94 -5.64 31.98
CA ASN A 83 -5.06 -5.32 30.84
C ASN A 83 -5.80 -4.79 29.60
N THR A 84 -7.14 -4.90 29.58
CA THR A 84 -7.98 -4.37 28.51
C THR A 84 -8.36 -2.92 28.75
N LYS A 85 -8.23 -2.11 27.71
CA LYS A 85 -8.70 -0.71 27.65
C LYS A 85 -9.79 -0.60 26.61
N GLU A 86 -10.74 0.30 26.85
CA GLU A 86 -11.87 0.52 25.96
C GLU A 86 -12.07 2.03 25.71
N ASP A 87 -12.25 2.40 24.45
CA ASP A 87 -12.64 3.75 24.03
C ASP A 87 -13.85 3.66 23.09
N ILE A 88 -14.74 4.65 23.12
CA ILE A 88 -15.97 4.69 22.29
C ILE A 88 -15.92 5.89 21.36
N PHE A 89 -16.18 5.66 20.07
CA PHE A 89 -16.14 6.67 19.02
C PHE A 89 -17.41 6.66 18.17
N ASN A 90 -17.78 7.82 17.62
CA ASN A 90 -18.90 7.90 16.66
C ASN A 90 -18.57 7.14 15.36
N HIS A 91 -17.31 7.21 14.92
CA HIS A 91 -16.77 6.48 13.79
C HIS A 91 -15.38 5.92 14.10
N VAL A 92 -15.06 4.79 13.47
CA VAL A 92 -13.71 4.21 13.50
C VAL A 92 -13.27 3.97 12.06
N ILE A 93 -12.06 4.44 11.72
CA ILE A 93 -11.41 4.11 10.45
C ILE A 93 -10.34 3.05 10.73
N VAL A 94 -10.55 1.85 10.22
CA VAL A 94 -9.59 0.74 10.32
C VAL A 94 -8.58 0.88 9.18
N THR A 95 -7.32 1.14 9.53
CA THR A 95 -6.21 1.28 8.56
C THR A 95 -5.28 0.07 8.50
N CYS A 96 -5.51 -0.93 9.36
CA CYS A 96 -4.70 -2.14 9.43
C CYS A 96 -4.95 -3.07 8.23
N PRO A 97 -3.93 -3.83 7.77
CA PRO A 97 -4.14 -4.91 6.81
C PRO A 97 -5.17 -5.92 7.29
N LEU A 98 -5.95 -6.50 6.38
CA LEU A 98 -7.05 -7.41 6.76
C LEU A 98 -6.56 -8.68 7.47
N GLY A 99 -5.32 -9.09 7.21
CA GLY A 99 -4.64 -10.17 7.93
C GLY A 99 -4.39 -9.90 9.42
N VAL A 100 -4.31 -8.64 9.83
CA VAL A 100 -4.34 -8.21 11.24
C VAL A 100 -5.79 -8.17 11.73
N VAL A 101 -6.68 -7.52 10.99
CA VAL A 101 -8.09 -7.31 11.38
C VAL A 101 -8.81 -8.63 11.67
N ARG A 102 -8.54 -9.67 10.89
CA ARG A 102 -9.14 -11.01 11.09
C ARG A 102 -8.76 -11.68 12.42
N ARG A 103 -7.77 -11.16 13.14
CA ARG A 103 -7.35 -11.65 14.47
C ARG A 103 -8.18 -11.02 15.60
N TRP A 104 -8.92 -9.96 15.31
CA TRP A 104 -9.76 -9.27 16.27
C TRP A 104 -11.12 -9.94 16.43
N ARG A 105 -11.79 -9.69 17.56
CA ARG A 105 -13.23 -9.90 17.69
C ARG A 105 -13.96 -8.78 16.94
N LEU A 106 -14.66 -9.12 15.86
CA LEU A 106 -15.36 -8.16 15.01
C LEU A 106 -16.88 -8.21 15.24
N PRO A 107 -17.61 -7.10 15.01
CA PRO A 107 -19.06 -7.16 14.99
C PRO A 107 -19.53 -7.95 13.78
N LYS A 108 -20.83 -8.27 13.74
CA LYS A 108 -21.43 -8.96 12.60
C LYS A 108 -21.54 -8.00 11.41
N PHE A 109 -20.49 -7.94 10.61
CA PHE A 109 -20.52 -7.30 9.29
C PHE A 109 -21.41 -8.05 8.32
N ASN A 110 -21.77 -7.38 7.22
CA ASN A 110 -22.41 -8.04 6.09
C ASN A 110 -21.51 -9.17 5.51
N TYR A 111 -22.16 -10.15 4.89
CA TYR A 111 -21.50 -11.37 4.41
C TYR A 111 -20.33 -11.11 3.45
N LEU A 112 -20.48 -10.13 2.54
CA LEU A 112 -19.44 -9.81 1.56
C LEU A 112 -18.21 -9.21 2.23
N LYS A 113 -18.40 -8.30 3.20
CA LYS A 113 -17.29 -7.70 3.97
C LYS A 113 -16.59 -8.74 4.84
N THR A 114 -17.33 -9.59 5.55
CA THR A 114 -16.73 -10.69 6.33
C THR A 114 -15.93 -11.64 5.42
N THR A 115 -16.44 -11.94 4.23
CA THR A 115 -15.75 -12.80 3.27
C THR A 115 -14.50 -12.13 2.69
N ALA A 116 -14.57 -10.84 2.36
CA ALA A 116 -13.44 -10.05 1.90
C ALA A 116 -12.30 -10.03 2.95
N ILE A 117 -12.61 -9.73 4.21
CA ILE A 117 -11.64 -9.75 5.33
C ILE A 117 -10.91 -11.09 5.43
N ARG A 118 -11.61 -12.19 5.17
CA ARG A 118 -11.04 -13.54 5.28
C ARG A 118 -10.24 -13.97 4.05
N THR A 119 -10.60 -13.53 2.85
CA THR A 119 -10.18 -14.16 1.59
C THR A 119 -9.41 -13.26 0.64
N LEU A 120 -9.38 -11.94 0.87
CA LEU A 120 -8.62 -11.03 0.05
C LEU A 120 -7.15 -11.43 0.03
N ASN A 121 -6.58 -11.57 -1.16
CA ASN A 121 -5.22 -12.05 -1.32
C ASN A 121 -4.21 -10.92 -1.06
N TYR A 122 -3.19 -11.24 -0.26
CA TYR A 122 -2.00 -10.42 -0.09
C TYR A 122 -0.81 -11.12 -0.74
N ASN A 123 0.04 -10.36 -1.41
CA ASN A 123 1.27 -10.88 -1.97
C ASN A 123 2.38 -10.97 -0.92
N ASN A 124 3.33 -11.87 -1.12
CA ASN A 124 4.55 -11.95 -0.32
C ASN A 124 5.62 -11.03 -0.89
N SER A 125 6.48 -10.49 -0.03
CA SER A 125 7.64 -9.68 -0.44
C SER A 125 8.77 -9.82 0.57
N ALA A 126 10.01 -9.86 0.08
CA ALA A 126 11.20 -9.88 0.92
C ALA A 126 12.29 -8.95 0.35
N LYS A 127 13.06 -8.33 1.24
CA LYS A 127 14.22 -7.52 0.90
C LYS A 127 15.44 -7.96 1.70
N ILE A 128 16.58 -8.06 1.01
CA ILE A 128 17.87 -8.40 1.62
C ILE A 128 18.84 -7.27 1.32
N PHE A 129 19.30 -6.60 2.37
CA PHE A 129 20.23 -5.49 2.31
C PHE A 129 21.60 -5.95 2.79
N LEU A 130 22.64 -5.66 2.02
CA LEU A 130 24.02 -6.01 2.36
C LEU A 130 24.88 -4.75 2.30
N GLN A 131 25.70 -4.52 3.32
CA GLN A 131 26.61 -3.37 3.36
C GLN A 131 28.00 -3.76 2.84
N PHE A 132 28.58 -2.89 2.02
CA PHE A 132 29.89 -3.05 1.41
C PHE A 132 30.81 -1.87 1.74
N LYS A 133 32.13 -2.09 1.68
CA LYS A 133 33.19 -1.08 1.89
C LYS A 133 33.08 0.07 0.90
N ARG A 134 32.69 -0.24 -0.34
CA ARG A 134 32.52 0.70 -1.44
C ARG A 134 31.51 0.16 -2.44
N ARG A 135 31.11 1.01 -3.37
CA ARG A 135 30.13 0.75 -4.43
C ARG A 135 30.79 0.05 -5.61
N PHE A 136 31.29 -1.18 -5.42
CA PHE A 136 32.05 -1.91 -6.44
C PHE A 136 31.31 -2.09 -7.78
N TRP A 137 29.97 -2.03 -7.77
CA TRP A 137 29.14 -2.09 -8.98
C TRP A 137 29.31 -0.84 -9.86
N GLU A 138 29.77 0.30 -9.32
CA GLU A 138 30.06 1.51 -10.10
C GLU A 138 31.35 1.37 -10.92
N ASP A 139 32.27 0.45 -10.57
CA ASP A 139 33.48 0.15 -11.36
C ASP A 139 33.14 -0.41 -12.75
N ILE A 140 31.94 -0.99 -12.89
CA ILE A 140 31.39 -1.53 -14.13
C ILE A 140 30.21 -0.67 -14.65
N ASP A 141 30.22 0.62 -14.29
CA ASP A 141 29.29 1.66 -14.75
C ASP A 141 27.81 1.43 -14.38
N ILE A 142 27.53 0.71 -13.29
CA ILE A 142 26.17 0.56 -12.78
C ILE A 142 25.83 1.72 -11.83
N LYS A 143 25.07 2.71 -12.32
CA LYS A 143 24.64 3.89 -11.54
C LYS A 143 23.13 3.89 -11.31
N GLY A 144 22.70 3.19 -10.25
CA GLY A 144 21.29 2.95 -9.97
C GLY A 144 20.68 1.85 -10.86
N GLY A 145 19.36 1.76 -10.90
CA GLY A 145 18.65 0.77 -11.72
C GLY A 145 18.63 -0.62 -11.10
N VAL A 146 18.42 -1.64 -11.93
CA VAL A 146 18.21 -3.02 -11.47
C VAL A 146 18.91 -4.04 -12.37
N SER A 147 19.41 -5.11 -11.76
CA SER A 147 19.75 -6.36 -12.46
C SER A 147 18.67 -7.39 -12.19
N SER A 148 18.26 -8.12 -13.21
CA SER A 148 17.28 -9.20 -13.08
C SER A 148 17.92 -10.53 -13.48
N ALA A 149 17.70 -11.56 -12.66
CA ALA A 149 18.21 -12.91 -12.85
C ALA A 149 17.17 -13.97 -12.47
N ASP A 150 17.40 -15.20 -12.91
CA ASP A 150 16.67 -16.40 -12.49
C ASP A 150 17.29 -17.07 -11.23
N LEU A 151 18.41 -16.55 -10.74
CA LEU A 151 19.00 -16.84 -9.42
C LEU A 151 18.03 -16.54 -8.27
N LYS A 152 18.24 -17.10 -7.08
CA LYS A 152 17.30 -16.96 -5.94
C LYS A 152 17.05 -15.49 -5.57
N ILE A 153 18.06 -14.64 -5.65
CA ILE A 153 17.94 -13.19 -5.39
C ILE A 153 16.98 -12.44 -6.33
N ARG A 154 16.69 -13.00 -7.52
CA ARG A 154 15.85 -12.48 -8.61
C ARG A 154 16.15 -11.06 -9.12
N THR A 155 16.11 -10.05 -8.25
CA THR A 155 16.33 -8.64 -8.59
C THR A 155 17.31 -8.02 -7.62
N VAL A 156 18.43 -7.52 -8.14
CA VAL A 156 19.34 -6.62 -7.42
C VAL A 156 18.92 -5.19 -7.73
N VAL A 157 18.78 -4.34 -6.71
CA VAL A 157 18.46 -2.93 -6.88
C VAL A 157 19.65 -2.08 -6.43
N TYR A 158 20.26 -1.38 -7.38
CA TYR A 158 21.39 -0.51 -7.09
C TYR A 158 20.88 0.85 -6.59
N PRO A 159 21.39 1.40 -5.49
CA PRO A 159 20.89 2.64 -4.92
C PRO A 159 21.08 3.84 -5.86
N SER A 160 20.00 4.57 -6.15
CA SER A 160 20.05 5.83 -6.93
C SER A 160 20.52 7.05 -6.12
N TYR A 161 21.01 6.85 -4.89
CA TYR A 161 21.52 7.88 -3.99
C TYR A 161 22.97 7.58 -3.60
N GLY A 162 23.71 8.63 -3.20
CA GLY A 162 25.12 8.50 -2.81
C GLY A 162 26.02 7.98 -3.93
N LEU A 163 25.69 8.31 -5.18
CA LEU A 163 26.46 7.96 -6.38
C LEU A 163 27.84 8.61 -6.32
N GLU A 164 28.84 7.95 -6.92
CA GLU A 164 30.20 8.49 -7.07
C GLU A 164 30.87 8.81 -5.71
N SER A 165 30.43 8.12 -4.65
CA SER A 165 31.04 8.16 -3.33
C SER A 165 31.84 6.89 -3.05
N ASN A 166 33.00 7.07 -2.41
CA ASN A 166 33.85 5.99 -1.91
C ASN A 166 33.45 5.52 -0.49
N ASP A 167 32.36 6.05 0.05
CA ASP A 167 31.86 5.65 1.37
C ASP A 167 31.30 4.22 1.36
N LYS A 168 31.17 3.66 2.56
CA LYS A 168 30.42 2.42 2.77
C LYS A 168 29.00 2.59 2.23
N SER A 169 28.53 1.59 1.50
CA SER A 169 27.21 1.65 0.84
C SER A 169 26.41 0.38 1.05
N VAL A 170 25.09 0.52 1.04
CA VAL A 170 24.14 -0.58 1.18
C VAL A 170 23.59 -0.92 -0.19
N LEU A 171 23.71 -2.18 -0.61
CA LEU A 171 23.06 -2.73 -1.79
C LEU A 171 21.77 -3.44 -1.37
N LEU A 172 20.67 -3.19 -2.09
CA LEU A 172 19.50 -4.06 -2.01
C LEU A 172 19.79 -5.27 -2.90
N ALA A 173 20.45 -6.26 -2.30
CA ALA A 173 20.99 -7.45 -2.96
C ALA A 173 19.89 -8.35 -3.53
N SER A 174 18.70 -8.33 -2.94
CA SER A 174 17.55 -9.10 -3.39
C SER A 174 16.26 -8.35 -3.08
N TYR A 175 15.41 -8.22 -4.09
CA TYR A 175 14.04 -7.77 -3.94
C TYR A 175 13.08 -8.73 -4.67
N THR A 176 12.43 -9.59 -3.88
CA THR A 176 11.59 -10.69 -4.38
C THR A 176 10.15 -10.52 -3.95
N TRP A 177 9.22 -10.99 -4.79
CA TRP A 177 7.80 -11.09 -4.51
C TRP A 177 7.27 -12.52 -4.64
N ALA A 178 6.02 -12.74 -4.23
CA ALA A 178 5.25 -13.96 -4.45
C ALA A 178 5.99 -15.23 -3.99
N ASN A 179 6.00 -16.28 -4.81
CA ASN A 179 6.64 -17.54 -4.45
C ASN A 179 8.16 -17.40 -4.31
N ASP A 180 8.79 -16.41 -4.96
CA ASP A 180 10.23 -16.17 -4.78
C ASP A 180 10.50 -15.61 -3.39
N ALA A 181 9.65 -14.68 -2.90
CA ALA A 181 9.74 -14.17 -1.53
C ALA A 181 9.45 -15.25 -0.49
N ALA A 182 8.42 -16.07 -0.74
CA ALA A 182 8.00 -17.12 0.18
C ALA A 182 9.12 -18.12 0.50
N ARG A 183 9.98 -18.41 -0.48
CA ARG A 183 11.12 -19.34 -0.34
C ARG A 183 12.18 -18.85 0.64
N TRP A 184 12.22 -17.57 0.98
CA TRP A 184 13.10 -17.08 2.03
C TRP A 184 12.60 -17.40 3.43
N GLY A 185 11.27 -17.45 3.62
CA GLY A 185 10.64 -17.43 4.94
C GLY A 185 10.92 -18.62 5.86
N GLU A 186 11.49 -19.71 5.36
CA GLU A 186 11.87 -20.89 6.16
C GLU A 186 13.33 -20.83 6.66
N ASN A 187 14.13 -19.87 6.18
CA ASN A 187 15.56 -19.79 6.47
C ASN A 187 15.86 -18.72 7.52
N THR A 188 16.97 -18.87 8.25
CA THR A 188 17.46 -17.80 9.13
C THR A 188 18.03 -16.64 8.31
N ASP A 189 18.11 -15.46 8.92
CA ASP A 189 18.70 -14.29 8.26
C ASP A 189 20.15 -14.55 7.81
N GLU A 190 20.92 -15.32 8.59
CA GLU A 190 22.30 -15.69 8.23
C GLU A 190 22.36 -16.55 6.96
N ASP A 191 21.50 -17.56 6.86
CA ASP A 191 21.43 -18.43 5.68
C ASP A 191 20.94 -17.64 4.45
N VAL A 192 19.94 -16.78 4.63
CA VAL A 192 19.43 -15.90 3.57
C VAL A 192 20.53 -14.96 3.06
N VAL A 193 21.31 -14.36 3.94
CA VAL A 193 22.44 -13.49 3.60
C VAL A 193 23.52 -14.25 2.84
N GLU A 194 23.91 -15.44 3.30
CA GLU A 194 24.92 -16.27 2.63
C GLU A 194 24.46 -16.71 1.24
N LEU A 195 23.19 -17.11 1.07
CA LEU A 195 22.62 -17.44 -0.23
C LEU A 195 22.61 -16.23 -1.17
N ALA A 196 22.28 -15.04 -0.67
CA ALA A 196 22.30 -13.82 -1.45
C ALA A 196 23.73 -13.43 -1.88
N LEU A 197 24.71 -13.61 -1.00
CA LEU A 197 26.12 -13.41 -1.33
C LEU A 197 26.57 -14.34 -2.46
N ARG A 198 26.28 -15.64 -2.39
CA ARG A 198 26.63 -16.61 -3.45
C ARG A 198 26.04 -16.25 -4.82
N ASP A 199 24.79 -15.81 -4.84
CA ASP A 199 24.16 -15.36 -6.09
C ASP A 199 24.79 -14.04 -6.58
N LEU A 200 25.15 -13.10 -5.70
CA LEU A 200 25.89 -11.90 -6.09
C LEU A 200 27.30 -12.21 -6.61
N GLU A 201 28.01 -13.19 -6.05
CA GLU A 201 29.31 -13.64 -6.57
C GLU A 201 29.20 -14.12 -8.02
N THR A 202 28.07 -14.71 -8.39
CA THR A 202 27.79 -15.12 -9.77
C THR A 202 27.63 -13.92 -10.70
N LEU A 203 27.03 -12.82 -10.21
CA LEU A 203 26.81 -11.60 -11.01
C LEU A 203 28.03 -10.68 -11.09
N HIS A 204 28.80 -10.58 -10.01
CA HIS A 204 29.82 -9.54 -9.84
C HIS A 204 31.23 -10.08 -9.55
N GLY A 205 31.40 -11.40 -9.47
CA GLY A 205 32.67 -12.05 -9.17
C GLY A 205 32.93 -12.21 -7.67
N ARG A 206 33.41 -13.40 -7.29
CA ARG A 206 33.57 -13.80 -5.88
C ARG A 206 34.43 -12.85 -5.06
N ASN A 207 35.64 -12.55 -5.53
CA ASN A 207 36.58 -11.70 -4.78
C ASN A 207 36.02 -10.28 -4.62
N VAL A 208 35.41 -9.73 -5.67
CA VAL A 208 34.78 -8.40 -5.62
C VAL A 208 33.71 -8.33 -4.53
N VAL A 209 32.81 -9.31 -4.46
CA VAL A 209 31.73 -9.33 -3.47
C VAL A 209 32.28 -9.59 -2.07
N ARG A 210 33.09 -10.64 -1.88
CA ARG A 210 33.55 -11.07 -0.56
C ARG A 210 34.56 -10.11 0.06
N ASP A 211 35.47 -9.53 -0.71
CA ASP A 211 36.48 -8.60 -0.18
C ASP A 211 35.87 -7.26 0.25
N ASN A 212 34.73 -6.89 -0.35
CA ASN A 212 34.01 -5.66 -0.05
C ASN A 212 32.90 -5.85 0.99
N PHE A 213 32.37 -7.05 1.21
CA PHE A 213 31.33 -7.27 2.22
C PHE A 213 31.89 -7.04 3.62
N ILE A 214 31.16 -6.29 4.46
CA ILE A 214 31.63 -5.93 5.81
C ILE A 214 30.88 -6.62 6.94
N GLY A 215 30.01 -7.59 6.64
CA GLY A 215 29.24 -8.34 7.63
C GLY A 215 27.88 -7.73 7.97
N ASN A 216 27.73 -6.41 7.86
CA ASN A 216 26.45 -5.74 8.16
C ASN A 216 25.40 -6.06 7.10
N ASN A 217 24.21 -6.42 7.56
CA ASN A 217 23.08 -6.81 6.74
C ASN A 217 21.75 -6.48 7.41
N ALA A 218 20.68 -6.54 6.63
CA ALA A 218 19.31 -6.56 7.14
C ALA A 218 18.43 -7.38 6.18
N VAL A 219 17.67 -8.31 6.74
CA VAL A 219 16.66 -9.08 6.00
C VAL A 219 15.30 -8.67 6.51
N HIS A 220 14.34 -8.50 5.60
CA HIS A 220 12.97 -8.25 6.00
C HIS A 220 12.02 -9.02 5.10
N TYR A 221 11.29 -9.96 5.70
CA TYR A 221 10.21 -10.69 5.08
C TYR A 221 8.87 -10.22 5.65
N TRP A 222 8.07 -9.56 4.81
CA TRP A 222 6.84 -8.89 5.25
C TRP A 222 5.77 -9.87 5.76
N SER A 223 5.74 -11.10 5.26
CA SER A 223 4.67 -12.05 5.62
C SER A 223 4.84 -12.66 7.01
N THR A 224 6.03 -12.56 7.61
CA THR A 224 6.27 -12.93 9.01
C THR A 224 6.18 -11.74 9.96
N ASP A 225 6.06 -10.51 9.45
CA ASP A 225 5.87 -9.33 10.27
C ASP A 225 4.46 -9.35 10.93
N PRO A 226 4.38 -9.36 12.28
CA PRO A 226 3.11 -9.38 12.99
C PRO A 226 2.15 -8.25 12.60
N ILE A 227 2.67 -7.05 12.31
CA ILE A 227 1.84 -5.86 12.00
C ILE A 227 1.44 -5.77 10.52
N SER A 228 2.13 -6.51 9.66
CA SER A 228 1.80 -6.62 8.24
C SER A 228 0.72 -7.67 7.98
N GLY A 229 0.51 -8.59 8.92
CA GLY A 229 -0.69 -9.43 8.93
C GLY A 229 -0.62 -10.69 8.07
N GLY A 230 0.57 -11.10 7.61
CA GLY A 230 0.72 -12.31 6.79
C GLY A 230 0.92 -12.05 5.29
N GLY A 231 1.28 -10.82 4.91
CA GLY A 231 1.63 -10.44 3.55
C GLY A 231 2.19 -9.02 3.47
N ALA A 232 2.68 -8.62 2.31
CA ALA A 232 3.29 -7.31 2.09
C ALA A 232 2.28 -6.23 1.71
N PHE A 233 1.37 -6.56 0.80
CA PHE A 233 0.36 -5.66 0.24
C PHE A 233 -0.71 -6.47 -0.49
N ALA A 234 -1.89 -5.88 -0.70
CA ALA A 234 -2.95 -6.50 -1.47
C ALA A 234 -2.48 -6.80 -2.90
N LEU A 235 -2.86 -7.95 -3.42
CA LEU A 235 -2.72 -8.27 -4.84
C LEU A 235 -3.78 -9.29 -5.19
N PHE A 236 -4.86 -8.82 -5.79
CA PHE A 236 -6.12 -9.53 -5.84
C PHE A 236 -6.08 -10.77 -6.72
N GLU A 237 -6.78 -11.82 -6.28
CA GLU A 237 -7.09 -12.98 -7.11
C GLU A 237 -8.22 -12.68 -8.12
N PRO A 238 -8.41 -13.51 -9.17
CA PRO A 238 -9.47 -13.31 -10.14
C PRO A 238 -10.85 -13.13 -9.48
N GLY A 239 -11.57 -12.08 -9.88
CA GLY A 239 -12.91 -11.74 -9.35
C GLY A 239 -12.91 -10.90 -8.07
N GLN A 240 -11.80 -10.80 -7.33
CA GLN A 240 -11.77 -10.07 -6.06
C GLN A 240 -11.99 -8.55 -6.24
N PHE A 241 -11.59 -7.97 -7.38
CA PHE A 241 -11.84 -6.55 -7.65
C PHE A 241 -13.33 -6.24 -7.72
N THR A 242 -14.12 -7.11 -8.34
CA THR A 242 -15.56 -6.91 -8.50
C THR A 242 -16.35 -7.32 -7.26
N SER A 243 -15.86 -8.29 -6.48
CA SER A 243 -16.58 -8.85 -5.35
C SER A 243 -16.21 -8.21 -4.01
N TRP A 244 -14.92 -7.98 -3.76
CA TRP A 244 -14.42 -7.58 -2.43
C TRP A 244 -14.16 -6.09 -2.29
N LEU A 245 -13.58 -5.43 -3.31
CA LEU A 245 -13.30 -3.99 -3.22
C LEU A 245 -14.56 -3.18 -2.89
N PRO A 246 -15.72 -3.36 -3.56
CA PRO A 246 -16.94 -2.63 -3.22
C PRO A 246 -17.42 -2.89 -1.79
N ALA A 247 -17.28 -4.13 -1.30
CA ALA A 247 -17.69 -4.50 0.06
C ALA A 247 -16.78 -3.90 1.13
N LEU A 248 -15.49 -3.71 0.83
CA LEU A 248 -14.53 -3.11 1.75
C LEU A 248 -14.71 -1.61 1.87
N VAL A 249 -14.91 -0.90 0.75
CA VAL A 249 -15.04 0.56 0.73
C VAL A 249 -16.35 1.06 1.35
N ILE A 250 -17.43 0.26 1.31
CA ILE A 250 -18.71 0.63 1.94
C ILE A 250 -18.58 0.46 3.46
N PRO A 251 -18.84 1.49 4.28
CA PRO A 251 -18.79 1.37 5.74
C PRO A 251 -19.91 0.48 6.28
N ASP A 252 -19.68 -0.12 7.44
CA ASP A 252 -20.65 -0.98 8.13
C ASP A 252 -20.56 -0.69 9.64
N HIS A 253 -21.69 -0.48 10.33
CA HIS A 253 -21.73 -0.11 11.76
C HIS A 253 -20.87 1.11 12.16
N ASN A 254 -20.78 2.14 11.29
CA ASN A 254 -19.85 3.27 11.47
C ASN A 254 -18.35 2.92 11.48
N ILE A 255 -18.02 1.71 11.05
CA ILE A 255 -16.65 1.24 10.84
C ILE A 255 -16.31 1.37 9.36
N HIS A 256 -15.31 2.19 9.07
CA HIS A 256 -14.77 2.44 7.74
C HIS A 256 -13.46 1.69 7.58
N PHE A 257 -13.09 1.32 6.35
CA PHE A 257 -11.81 0.68 6.05
C PHE A 257 -11.02 1.56 5.08
N ALA A 258 -9.81 1.89 5.46
CA ALA A 258 -8.85 2.63 4.64
C ALA A 258 -7.52 1.88 4.60
N GLY A 259 -6.68 2.19 3.62
CA GLY A 259 -5.43 1.50 3.35
C GLY A 259 -5.35 1.12 1.88
N GLU A 260 -4.15 0.71 1.45
CA GLU A 260 -3.92 0.40 0.03
C GLU A 260 -4.89 -0.66 -0.51
N HIS A 261 -5.24 -1.66 0.31
CA HIS A 261 -6.18 -2.74 0.02
C HIS A 261 -7.65 -2.34 -0.18
N THR A 262 -8.01 -1.06 0.03
CA THR A 262 -9.35 -0.51 -0.25
C THR A 262 -9.36 0.53 -1.37
N ASP A 263 -8.27 0.60 -2.15
CA ASP A 263 -8.17 1.39 -3.37
C ASP A 263 -7.82 0.48 -4.56
N VAL A 264 -7.72 1.02 -5.77
CA VAL A 264 -7.26 0.25 -6.96
C VAL A 264 -5.74 0.31 -7.14
N HIS A 265 -5.04 1.21 -6.44
CA HIS A 265 -3.57 1.33 -6.49
C HIS A 265 -2.92 0.53 -5.35
N HIS A 266 -3.10 -0.79 -5.37
CA HIS A 266 -2.49 -1.69 -4.38
C HIS A 266 -0.96 -1.58 -4.38
N ALA A 267 -0.31 -1.85 -3.23
CA ALA A 267 1.13 -1.74 -3.01
C ALA A 267 1.73 -0.32 -3.08
N TRP A 268 0.92 0.72 -3.27
CA TRP A 268 1.38 2.10 -3.41
C TRP A 268 0.82 3.02 -2.32
N ILE A 269 1.65 3.99 -1.88
CA ILE A 269 1.25 5.03 -0.91
C ILE A 269 0.00 5.78 -1.37
N VAL A 270 -0.13 6.03 -2.68
CA VAL A 270 -1.29 6.73 -3.24
C VAL A 270 -2.61 5.99 -2.98
N GLY A 271 -2.60 4.65 -2.96
CA GLY A 271 -3.78 3.86 -2.62
C GLY A 271 -4.22 4.07 -1.18
N ALA A 272 -3.25 4.13 -0.25
CA ALA A 272 -3.53 4.45 1.15
C ALA A 272 -4.05 5.89 1.34
N LEU A 273 -3.50 6.86 0.62
CA LEU A 273 -3.97 8.26 0.69
C LEU A 273 -5.37 8.42 0.11
N ASN A 274 -5.64 7.83 -1.07
CA ASN A 274 -6.95 7.89 -1.71
C ASN A 274 -8.05 7.28 -0.83
N SER A 275 -7.80 6.10 -0.27
CA SER A 275 -8.75 5.41 0.62
C SER A 275 -8.98 6.16 1.94
N ALA A 276 -7.95 6.81 2.50
CA ALA A 276 -8.10 7.67 3.67
C ALA A 276 -9.00 8.88 3.37
N ILE A 277 -8.79 9.56 2.25
CA ILE A 277 -9.63 10.69 1.80
C ILE A 277 -11.06 10.22 1.53
N TYR A 278 -11.23 9.05 0.93
CA TYR A 278 -12.55 8.47 0.67
C TYR A 278 -13.31 8.18 1.98
N SER A 279 -12.68 7.52 2.94
CA SER A 279 -13.28 7.24 4.26
C SER A 279 -13.62 8.53 5.01
N PHE A 280 -12.72 9.52 5.00
CA PHE A 280 -12.97 10.82 5.60
C PHE A 280 -14.19 11.53 4.98
N LYS A 281 -14.28 11.55 3.65
CA LYS A 281 -15.43 12.13 2.94
C LYS A 281 -16.74 11.43 3.32
N ASN A 282 -16.75 10.09 3.39
CA ASN A 282 -17.94 9.35 3.77
C ASN A 282 -18.43 9.72 5.18
N ILE A 283 -17.52 9.93 6.13
CA ILE A 283 -17.85 10.42 7.47
C ILE A 283 -18.46 11.82 7.38
N MET A 284 -17.78 12.76 6.70
CA MET A 284 -18.26 14.14 6.58
C MET A 284 -19.66 14.23 5.95
N TYR A 285 -19.93 13.45 4.90
CA TYR A 285 -21.27 13.37 4.29
C TYR A 285 -22.31 12.78 5.25
N LYS A 286 -21.94 11.72 5.98
CA LYS A 286 -22.85 11.08 6.92
C LYS A 286 -23.23 12.00 8.08
N GLU A 287 -22.30 12.83 8.52
CA GLU A 287 -22.50 13.81 9.60
C GLU A 287 -23.09 15.15 9.12
N GLY A 288 -23.45 15.27 7.83
CA GLY A 288 -24.04 16.50 7.27
C GLY A 288 -23.08 17.69 7.21
N MET A 289 -21.77 17.42 7.10
CA MET A 289 -20.70 18.42 7.08
C MET A 289 -20.22 18.73 5.65
N GLU A 290 -21.14 18.82 4.69
CA GLU A 290 -20.77 19.04 3.28
C GLU A 290 -20.12 20.41 3.04
N GLU A 291 -20.54 21.44 3.77
CA GLU A 291 -20.00 22.80 3.61
C GLU A 291 -18.55 22.89 4.07
N GLU A 292 -18.22 22.28 5.22
CA GLU A 292 -16.87 22.16 5.76
C GLU A 292 -15.98 21.36 4.81
N LEU A 293 -16.48 20.24 4.28
CA LEU A 293 -15.76 19.43 3.31
C LEU A 293 -15.44 20.23 2.03
N LEU A 294 -16.39 21.03 1.54
CA LEU A 294 -16.16 21.93 0.40
C LEU A 294 -15.11 22.99 0.70
N SER A 295 -15.13 23.55 1.91
CA SER A 295 -14.14 24.53 2.37
C SER A 295 -12.72 23.93 2.41
N LEU A 296 -12.56 22.75 3.02
CA LEU A 296 -11.29 22.03 3.05
C LEU A 296 -10.77 21.72 1.65
N THR A 297 -11.65 21.25 0.77
CA THR A 297 -11.30 20.96 -0.63
C THR A 297 -10.77 22.20 -1.34
N ARG A 298 -11.38 23.38 -1.14
CA ARG A 298 -10.90 24.65 -1.71
C ARG A 298 -9.53 25.06 -1.18
N ILE A 299 -9.26 24.84 0.11
CA ILE A 299 -7.95 25.13 0.72
C ILE A 299 -6.87 24.24 0.11
N VAL A 300 -7.12 22.94 0.01
CA VAL A 300 -6.20 21.97 -0.63
C VAL A 300 -5.93 22.36 -2.08
N TRP A 301 -6.97 22.69 -2.85
CA TRP A 301 -6.82 23.18 -4.22
C TRP A 301 -5.98 24.45 -4.33
N ARG A 302 -6.12 25.37 -3.38
CA ARG A 302 -5.33 26.61 -3.33
C ARG A 302 -3.86 26.33 -3.02
N ILE A 303 -3.59 25.41 -2.11
CA ILE A 303 -2.22 24.97 -1.78
C ILE A 303 -1.59 24.30 -3.00
N LEU A 304 -2.27 23.32 -3.62
CA LEU A 304 -1.78 22.59 -4.80
C LEU A 304 -1.56 23.49 -6.02
N ARG A 305 -2.34 24.57 -6.16
CA ARG A 305 -2.16 25.55 -7.23
C ARG A 305 -0.93 26.45 -7.00
N ASN A 306 -0.56 26.68 -5.74
CA ASN A 306 0.51 27.58 -5.35
C ASN A 306 1.86 26.88 -5.11
N SER A 307 1.86 25.59 -4.75
CA SER A 307 3.04 24.75 -4.86
C SER A 307 3.33 24.48 -6.35
N LEU A 308 4.60 24.43 -6.73
CA LEU A 308 5.12 24.42 -8.11
C LEU A 308 4.66 23.24 -9.02
N VAL A 309 3.61 22.50 -8.64
CA VAL A 309 2.93 21.51 -9.48
C VAL A 309 1.87 22.23 -10.32
N ARG A 310 2.24 22.66 -11.54
CA ARG A 310 1.25 23.13 -12.54
C ARG A 310 0.33 21.98 -12.97
N ILE A 311 -0.71 21.70 -12.20
CA ILE A 311 -1.83 20.87 -12.66
C ILE A 311 -2.62 21.72 -13.66
N ARG A 312 -2.49 21.43 -14.97
CA ARG A 312 -3.30 22.10 -16.00
C ARG A 312 -4.75 21.65 -15.87
N TYR A 313 -5.61 22.57 -15.45
CA TYR A 313 -7.05 22.46 -15.66
C TYR A 313 -7.34 22.46 -17.17
N VAL A 314 -7.89 21.37 -17.71
CA VAL A 314 -8.45 21.35 -19.07
C VAL A 314 -9.95 21.66 -18.95
N PRO A 315 -10.43 22.82 -19.41
CA PRO A 315 -11.84 23.14 -19.35
C PRO A 315 -12.66 22.17 -20.20
N ARG A 316 -13.90 21.92 -19.76
CA ARG A 316 -14.94 21.24 -20.52
C ARG A 316 -14.98 21.78 -21.95
N ASN A 317 -14.70 20.94 -22.94
CA ASN A 317 -14.78 21.32 -24.34
C ASN A 317 -16.25 21.64 -24.66
N LYS A 318 -16.58 22.90 -24.95
CA LYS A 318 -17.95 23.39 -25.20
C LYS A 318 -18.61 22.76 -26.44
N ASN A 319 -17.92 21.89 -27.18
CA ASN A 319 -18.41 21.23 -28.39
C ASN A 319 -18.78 19.74 -28.23
N CYS A 320 -18.85 19.21 -27.00
CA CYS A 320 -19.35 17.85 -26.81
C CYS A 320 -20.88 17.79 -26.93
N LYS A 321 -21.39 17.61 -28.16
CA LYS A 321 -22.81 17.33 -28.41
C LYS A 321 -23.17 15.96 -27.83
N ILE A 322 -23.93 15.95 -26.74
CA ILE A 322 -24.58 14.76 -26.22
C ILE A 322 -25.70 14.39 -27.20
N TYR A 323 -25.55 13.27 -27.92
CA TYR A 323 -26.68 12.66 -28.63
C TYR A 323 -27.61 12.05 -27.58
N LYS A 324 -28.72 12.76 -27.28
CA LYS A 324 -29.87 12.17 -26.61
C LYS A 324 -30.48 11.10 -27.52
N ARG A 325 -30.43 9.84 -27.09
CA ARG A 325 -31.36 8.81 -27.58
C ARG A 325 -32.28 8.44 -26.42
N GLU A 326 -33.44 9.08 -26.37
CA GLU A 326 -34.55 8.67 -25.52
C GLU A 326 -35.23 7.44 -26.14
N LYS A 327 -35.38 6.36 -25.36
CA LYS A 327 -36.68 5.71 -25.12
C LYS A 327 -36.55 4.57 -24.10
N ASN A 328 -37.34 4.71 -23.04
CA ASN A 328 -37.89 3.68 -22.17
C ASN A 328 -36.95 2.90 -21.23
N LEU A 329 -36.60 3.51 -20.09
CA LEU A 329 -36.46 2.83 -18.81
C LEU A 329 -36.95 3.79 -17.71
N ARG A 330 -38.07 3.47 -17.06
CA ARG A 330 -38.53 4.15 -15.85
C ARG A 330 -37.49 3.85 -14.76
N VAL A 331 -36.73 4.86 -14.34
CA VAL A 331 -35.78 4.77 -13.24
C VAL A 331 -36.38 5.49 -12.04
N LEU A 332 -36.55 4.74 -10.95
CA LEU A 332 -36.81 5.24 -9.61
C LEU A 332 -35.70 6.22 -9.20
N GLU A 333 -36.08 7.45 -8.88
CA GLU A 333 -35.20 8.44 -8.25
C GLU A 333 -34.92 8.04 -6.80
N GLN A 334 -33.71 7.54 -6.54
CA GLN A 334 -33.04 7.69 -5.24
C GLN A 334 -31.55 7.99 -5.49
N GLY A 335 -31.02 8.93 -4.71
CA GLY A 335 -29.74 9.60 -4.92
C GLY A 335 -28.56 8.63 -5.04
N LEU A 336 -27.94 8.62 -6.22
CA LEU A 336 -26.62 8.04 -6.44
C LEU A 336 -25.80 9.04 -7.26
N THR A 337 -24.79 9.61 -6.60
CA THR A 337 -23.68 10.31 -7.23
C THR A 337 -23.12 9.41 -8.33
N LYS A 338 -23.22 9.83 -9.60
CA LYS A 338 -22.72 9.07 -10.75
C LYS A 338 -21.22 8.86 -10.64
N PHE A 339 -20.80 7.68 -10.20
CA PHE A 339 -19.45 7.18 -10.39
C PHE A 339 -19.29 6.70 -11.85
N TYR A 340 -18.27 7.21 -12.54
CA TYR A 340 -17.95 6.78 -13.89
C TYR A 340 -17.31 5.39 -13.85
N TRP A 341 -18.08 4.37 -14.23
CA TRP A 341 -17.54 3.10 -14.65
C TRP A 341 -16.94 3.27 -16.06
N PHE A 342 -15.70 2.84 -16.25
CA PHE A 342 -15.06 2.82 -17.56
C PHE A 342 -15.66 1.68 -18.39
N GLN A 343 -16.35 2.05 -19.47
CA GLN A 343 -16.63 1.16 -20.59
C GLN A 343 -15.55 1.43 -21.66
N LEU A 344 -14.72 0.43 -21.95
CA LEU A 344 -13.71 0.48 -23.01
C LEU A 344 -14.40 0.61 -24.38
N ASP A 345 -14.32 1.77 -25.02
CA ASP A 345 -14.69 1.94 -26.43
C ASP A 345 -13.43 1.77 -27.30
N HIS A 346 -13.42 0.68 -28.07
CA HIS A 346 -12.31 0.22 -28.93
C HIS A 346 -12.08 1.05 -30.20
N ARG A 347 -12.46 2.33 -30.24
CA ARG A 347 -12.38 3.14 -31.47
C ARG A 347 -11.76 4.51 -31.25
N ARG A 348 -10.49 4.57 -30.83
CA ARG A 348 -9.51 5.61 -31.27
C ARG A 348 -8.12 5.31 -30.72
N ARG A 349 -7.14 5.38 -31.61
CA ARG A 349 -5.71 5.27 -31.31
C ARG A 349 -5.26 6.47 -30.46
N GLY A 350 -4.48 6.19 -29.43
CA GLY A 350 -3.54 7.12 -28.81
C GLY A 350 -4.12 7.99 -27.70
N VAL A 351 -3.51 7.86 -26.51
CA VAL A 351 -3.65 8.67 -25.29
C VAL A 351 -4.82 8.28 -24.37
N ALA A 352 -4.56 7.31 -23.50
CA ALA A 352 -5.29 7.14 -22.24
C ALA A 352 -4.71 8.13 -21.22
N THR A 353 -5.40 9.25 -20.98
CA THR A 353 -5.07 10.15 -19.88
C THR A 353 -5.74 9.63 -18.62
N ILE A 354 -4.97 8.93 -17.78
CA ILE A 354 -5.41 8.51 -16.45
C ILE A 354 -5.44 9.74 -15.55
N TYR A 355 -6.64 10.15 -15.13
CA TYR A 355 -6.83 11.16 -14.09
C TYR A 355 -6.90 10.44 -12.74
N THR A 356 -5.75 10.07 -12.18
CA THR A 356 -5.68 9.76 -10.75
C THR A 356 -5.44 11.09 -10.04
N LEU A 357 -6.32 11.44 -9.09
CA LEU A 357 -6.02 12.47 -8.11
C LEU A 357 -4.79 12.00 -7.31
N CYS A 358 -3.60 12.41 -7.72
CA CYS A 358 -2.48 12.50 -6.78
C CYS A 358 -2.82 13.65 -5.84
N VAL A 359 -3.25 13.32 -4.63
CA VAL A 359 -3.32 14.27 -3.51
C VAL A 359 -1.97 14.32 -2.81
#